data_AF-A0A8S0RY52-F1
#
_entry.id   AF-A0A8S0RY52-F1
#
_cell.length_a   1.000
_cell.length_b   1.000
_cell.length_c   1.000
_cell.angle_alpha   90.00
_cell.angle_beta   90.00
_cell.angle_gamma   90.00
#
_symmetry.space_group_name_H-M   'P 1'
#
loop_
_entity.id
_entity.type
_entity.pdbx_description
1 polymer ?
#
loop_
_entity_poly.entity_id
_entity_poly.type
_entity_poly.pdbx_seq_one_letter_code
_entity_poly.pdbx_strand_id
1 'polypeptide(L)'
;MGGWNVGICHSCRSTKHSFIDCRVKRQCPWCALGLQMCFEVERTTSNKGRLFRTCSSKCGYFDWVVNKEGSGESSTINEAFHPPAIEEVDDLPSMFDSLARIAEKQDIEISLNVTFRKGKRSEDMNGKREAHD
;
A
#
# COMPACT_ATOMS: atom_id res chain seq x y z
N MET A 1 -9.60 -25.97 -3.82
CA MET A 1 -9.63 -25.35 -2.47
C MET A 1 -9.55 -23.85 -2.67
N GLY A 2 -10.49 -23.07 -2.11
CA GLY A 2 -10.41 -21.62 -2.15
C GLY A 2 -9.26 -21.11 -1.29
N GLY A 3 -8.64 -20.01 -1.69
CA GLY A 3 -7.58 -19.35 -0.91
C GLY A 3 -8.06 -18.91 0.47
N TRP A 4 -7.12 -18.78 1.42
CA TRP A 4 -7.37 -18.33 2.80
C TRP A 4 -7.94 -16.92 2.91
N ASN A 5 -7.82 -16.12 1.85
CA ASN A 5 -8.41 -14.79 1.75
C ASN A 5 -9.86 -14.80 1.23
N VAL A 6 -10.41 -15.95 0.82
CA VAL A 6 -11.78 -16.02 0.28
C VAL A 6 -12.80 -16.12 1.42
N GLY A 7 -13.89 -15.36 1.31
CA GLY A 7 -15.01 -15.45 2.25
C GLY A 7 -14.75 -14.87 3.64
N ILE A 8 -13.67 -14.11 3.81
CA ILE A 8 -13.34 -13.42 5.06
C ILE A 8 -13.44 -11.91 4.89
N CYS A 9 -13.75 -11.22 5.99
CA CYS A 9 -13.68 -9.78 6.05
C CYS A 9 -12.22 -9.31 6.02
N HIS A 10 -11.84 -8.53 5.01
CA HIS A 10 -10.48 -7.97 4.95
C HIS A 10 -10.20 -6.86 5.97
N SER A 11 -11.15 -6.43 6.80
CA SER A 11 -10.84 -5.46 7.86
C SER A 11 -10.49 -6.16 9.17
N CYS A 12 -11.30 -7.13 9.58
CA CYS A 12 -11.21 -7.77 10.90
C CYS A 12 -10.97 -9.29 10.83
N ARG A 13 -10.84 -9.86 9.64
CA ARG A 13 -10.62 -11.29 9.38
C ARG A 13 -11.75 -12.23 9.81
N SER A 14 -12.90 -11.71 10.23
CA SER A 14 -14.09 -12.51 10.54
C SER A 14 -14.68 -13.16 9.29
N THR A 15 -15.17 -14.40 9.42
CA THR A 15 -15.94 -15.12 8.38
C THR A 15 -17.44 -14.78 8.40
N LYS A 16 -17.92 -14.06 9.41
CA LYS A 16 -19.35 -13.80 9.63
C LYS A 16 -19.94 -12.68 8.76
N HIS A 17 -19.13 -11.85 8.13
CA HIS A 17 -19.59 -10.69 7.36
C HIS A 17 -18.60 -10.32 6.27
N SER A 18 -19.08 -9.57 5.26
CA SER A 18 -18.24 -9.07 4.17
C SER A 18 -17.38 -7.88 4.63
N PHE A 19 -16.34 -7.55 3.86
CA PHE A 19 -15.58 -6.34 4.11
C PHE A 19 -16.47 -5.09 4.16
N ILE A 20 -17.46 -4.97 3.25
CA ILE A 20 -18.34 -3.80 3.13
C ILE A 20 -19.21 -3.59 4.37
N ASP A 21 -19.51 -4.63 5.14
CA ASP A 21 -20.37 -4.54 6.34
C ASP A 21 -19.58 -4.39 7.65
N CYS A 22 -18.26 -4.43 7.58
CA CYS A 22 -17.42 -4.40 8.76
C CYS A 22 -17.49 -3.04 9.49
N ARG A 23 -17.76 -3.05 10.80
CA ARG A 23 -17.82 -1.82 11.61
C ARG A 23 -16.47 -1.31 12.09
N VAL A 24 -15.43 -2.14 12.03
CA VAL A 24 -14.09 -1.82 12.55
C VAL A 24 -13.10 -1.48 11.43
N LYS A 25 -13.61 -1.05 10.27
CA LYS A 25 -12.77 -0.57 9.17
C LYS A 25 -11.95 0.61 9.62
N ARG A 26 -10.66 0.57 9.31
CA ARG A 26 -9.75 1.69 9.55
C ARG A 26 -9.47 2.38 8.23
N GLN A 27 -9.39 3.70 8.29
CA GLN A 27 -8.96 4.51 7.17
C GLN A 27 -7.49 4.24 6.86
N CYS A 28 -7.12 4.30 5.58
CA CYS A 28 -5.73 4.21 5.14
C CYS A 28 -4.95 5.39 5.74
N PRO A 29 -3.81 5.13 6.41
CA PRO A 29 -3.05 6.19 7.06
C PRO A 29 -2.29 7.07 6.06
N TRP A 30 -2.06 6.59 4.84
CA TRP A 30 -1.29 7.34 3.82
C TRP A 30 -2.15 8.29 3.01
N CYS A 31 -3.29 7.83 2.47
CA CYS A 31 -4.06 8.65 1.55
C CYS A 31 -5.37 9.19 2.13
N ALA A 32 -5.86 8.67 3.26
CA ALA A 32 -7.19 8.92 3.81
C ALA A 32 -8.39 8.62 2.86
N LEU A 33 -8.17 8.35 1.57
CA LEU A 33 -9.21 8.06 0.58
C LEU A 33 -9.67 6.60 0.61
N GLY A 34 -8.82 5.71 1.10
CA GLY A 34 -9.07 4.28 1.15
C GLY A 34 -9.20 3.73 2.56
N LEU A 35 -9.48 2.44 2.62
CA LEU A 35 -9.57 1.67 3.85
C LEU A 35 -8.43 0.66 3.92
N GLN A 36 -8.00 0.35 5.13
CA GLN A 36 -7.04 -0.71 5.36
C GLN A 36 -7.70 -2.08 5.13
N MET A 37 -7.07 -2.88 4.28
CA MET A 37 -7.43 -4.26 4.01
C MET A 37 -6.27 -5.17 4.45
N CYS A 38 -6.59 -6.24 5.14
CA CYS A 38 -5.70 -7.22 5.73
C CYS A 38 -5.81 -8.53 4.94
N PHE A 39 -4.67 -8.99 4.45
CA PHE A 39 -4.54 -10.20 3.65
C PHE A 39 -3.47 -11.12 4.25
N GLU A 40 -3.59 -12.39 3.92
CA GLU A 40 -2.59 -13.40 4.22
C GLU A 40 -1.83 -13.78 2.96
N VAL A 41 -0.52 -13.97 3.07
CA VAL A 41 0.31 -14.43 1.95
C VAL A 41 0.03 -15.91 1.68
N GLU A 42 -0.66 -16.20 0.58
CA GLU A 42 -0.96 -17.59 0.18
C GLU A 42 0.14 -18.22 -0.68
N ARG A 43 0.94 -17.39 -1.36
CA ARG A 43 2.00 -17.84 -2.26
C ARG A 43 3.07 -18.60 -1.47
N THR A 44 3.49 -19.75 -2.00
CA THR A 44 4.58 -20.56 -1.43
C THR A 44 5.91 -19.81 -1.49
N THR A 45 6.20 -19.09 -0.42
CA THR A 45 7.42 -18.28 -0.18
C THR A 45 7.77 -18.39 1.30
N SER A 46 8.91 -17.84 1.73
CA SER A 46 9.28 -17.75 3.15
C SER A 46 8.28 -16.94 3.99
N ASN A 47 7.43 -16.12 3.35
CA ASN A 47 6.42 -15.29 4.01
C ASN A 47 5.02 -15.92 4.02
N LYS A 48 4.85 -17.16 3.53
CA LYS A 48 3.53 -17.81 3.50
C LYS A 48 2.89 -17.80 4.89
N GLY A 49 1.61 -17.43 4.95
CA GLY A 49 0.85 -17.32 6.20
C GLY A 49 1.04 -16.00 6.96
N ARG A 50 2.00 -15.15 6.57
CA ARG A 50 2.14 -13.82 7.18
C ARG A 50 1.01 -12.91 6.76
N LEU A 51 0.55 -12.08 7.70
CA LEU A 51 -0.48 -11.09 7.48
C LEU A 51 0.14 -9.74 7.13
N PHE A 52 -0.48 -9.04 6.17
CA PHE A 52 -0.11 -7.68 5.79
C PHE A 52 -1.36 -6.82 5.58
N ARG A 53 -1.19 -5.51 5.72
CA ARG A 53 -2.21 -4.51 5.43
C ARG A 53 -1.85 -3.76 4.17
N THR A 54 -2.88 -3.41 3.40
CA THR A 54 -2.77 -2.57 2.21
C THR A 54 -4.00 -1.66 2.07
N CYS A 55 -3.97 -0.71 1.14
CA CYS A 55 -5.04 0.25 0.90
C CYS A 55 -6.02 -0.22 -0.19
N SER A 56 -7.32 -0.11 0.06
CA SER A 56 -8.37 -0.38 -0.92
C SER A 56 -8.30 0.51 -2.16
N SER A 57 -7.79 1.74 -2.03
CA SER A 57 -7.64 2.71 -3.11
C SER A 57 -6.31 2.61 -3.84
N LYS A 58 -5.51 1.56 -3.57
CA LYS A 58 -4.25 1.24 -4.26
C LYS A 58 -3.19 2.37 -4.22
N CYS A 59 -3.13 3.13 -3.13
CA CYS A 59 -2.15 4.21 -2.94
C CYS A 59 -0.73 3.75 -2.57
N GLY A 60 -0.40 2.46 -2.73
CA GLY A 60 0.90 1.91 -2.35
C GLY A 60 1.10 1.60 -0.86
N TYR A 61 0.15 1.92 0.03
CA TYR A 61 0.25 1.57 1.45
C TYR A 61 0.44 0.06 1.62
N PHE A 62 1.47 -0.29 2.39
CA PHE A 62 1.82 -1.65 2.76
C PHE A 62 2.41 -1.66 4.16
N ASP A 63 1.91 -2.55 5.02
CA ASP A 63 2.43 -2.73 6.38
C ASP A 63 2.33 -4.19 6.81
N TRP A 64 3.35 -4.72 7.48
CA TRP A 64 3.28 -6.09 8.02
C TRP A 64 2.49 -6.08 9.33
N VAL A 65 1.53 -7.00 9.48
CA VAL A 65 0.85 -7.17 10.76
C VAL A 65 1.80 -7.87 11.71
N VAL A 66 2.24 -7.16 12.75
CA VAL A 66 3.00 -7.75 13.85
C VAL A 66 2.03 -8.57 14.70
N ASN A 67 2.04 -9.89 14.54
CA ASN A 67 1.32 -10.78 15.44
C ASN A 67 2.02 -10.77 16.81
N LYS A 68 1.47 -10.03 17.78
CA LYS A 68 1.83 -10.22 19.19
C LYS A 68 1.17 -11.51 19.68
N GLU A 69 1.78 -12.65 19.44
CA GLU A 69 1.50 -13.85 20.24
C GLU A 69 2.33 -13.76 21.53
N GLY A 70 1.70 -13.23 22.59
CA GLY A 70 2.32 -13.10 23.90
C GLY A 70 1.52 -12.18 24.82
N SER A 71 0.80 -12.79 25.75
CA SER A 71 0.20 -12.18 26.94
C SER A 71 1.12 -11.17 27.64
N GLY A 72 0.52 -10.10 28.18
CA GLY A 72 1.13 -9.30 29.23
C GLY A 72 1.70 -7.97 28.74
N GLU A 73 1.11 -6.90 29.27
CA GLU A 73 1.66 -5.55 29.42
C GLU A 73 3.13 -5.35 29.01
N SER A 74 3.37 -4.55 27.99
CA SER A 74 4.53 -3.67 27.98
C SER A 74 4.32 -2.52 27.01
N SER A 75 4.21 -1.34 27.59
CA SER A 75 4.39 -0.05 26.95
C SER A 75 5.83 0.05 26.44
N THR A 76 6.04 0.24 25.14
CA THR A 76 7.03 1.23 24.65
C THR A 76 7.02 1.34 23.12
N ILE A 77 6.90 2.61 22.71
CA ILE A 77 7.46 3.27 21.52
C ILE A 77 6.86 2.89 20.17
N ASN A 78 5.93 3.75 19.75
CA ASN A 78 5.59 3.99 18.35
C ASN A 78 6.84 4.46 17.60
N GLU A 79 7.45 3.60 16.78
CA GLU A 79 8.05 4.09 15.54
C GLU A 79 7.02 3.89 14.43
N ALA A 80 6.06 4.81 14.41
CA ALA A 80 5.36 5.07 13.18
C ALA A 80 6.41 5.64 12.22
N PHE A 81 6.82 4.85 11.22
CA PHE A 81 7.40 5.42 10.00
C PHE A 81 6.28 6.28 9.41
N HIS A 82 6.24 7.55 9.80
CA HIS A 82 5.53 8.60 9.10
C HIS A 82 6.43 8.97 7.92
N PRO A 83 6.20 8.49 6.69
CA PRO A 83 6.61 9.31 5.56
C PRO A 83 5.86 10.64 5.71
N PRO A 84 6.56 11.79 5.63
CA PRO A 84 5.88 13.08 5.61
C PRO A 84 4.89 13.10 4.44
N ALA A 85 3.80 13.83 4.64
CA ALA A 85 2.73 14.01 3.67
C ALA A 85 3.33 14.27 2.27
N ILE A 86 2.83 13.52 1.29
CA ILE A 86 3.23 13.60 -0.10
C ILE A 86 2.85 14.99 -0.63
N GLU A 87 3.78 15.94 -0.54
CA GLU A 87 3.87 17.00 -1.52
C GLU A 87 4.53 16.43 -2.78
N GLU A 88 3.97 16.82 -3.92
CA GLU A 88 4.27 16.23 -5.21
C GLU A 88 5.77 16.36 -5.59
N VAL A 89 6.30 15.27 -6.16
CA VAL A 89 7.54 15.21 -6.97
C VAL A 89 8.88 15.27 -6.22
N ASP A 90 9.11 14.40 -5.22
CA ASP A 90 10.49 14.12 -4.74
C ASP A 90 10.70 12.65 -4.27
N ASP A 91 9.90 11.72 -4.77
CA ASP A 91 9.89 10.33 -4.25
C ASP A 91 10.84 9.37 -4.98
N LEU A 92 11.45 9.79 -6.09
CA LEU A 92 12.41 8.93 -6.80
C LEU A 92 13.77 8.85 -6.09
N PRO A 93 14.35 9.97 -5.58
CA PRO A 93 15.57 9.93 -4.78
C PRO A 93 15.42 9.08 -3.51
N SER A 94 14.32 9.23 -2.78
CA SER A 94 14.05 8.48 -1.53
C SER A 94 13.98 6.95 -1.77
N MET A 95 13.45 6.54 -2.92
CA MET A 95 13.41 5.14 -3.33
C MET A 95 14.81 4.59 -3.59
N PHE A 96 15.67 5.33 -4.29
CA PHE A 96 17.05 4.90 -4.53
C PHE A 96 17.86 4.84 -3.24
N ASP A 97 17.70 5.80 -2.33
CA ASP A 97 18.35 5.78 -1.01
C ASP A 97 17.93 4.56 -0.18
N SER A 98 16.64 4.21 -0.22
CA SER A 98 16.13 3.02 0.46
C SER A 98 16.75 1.74 -0.10
N LEU A 99 16.90 1.65 -1.41
CA LEU A 99 17.53 0.51 -2.08
C LEU A 99 19.03 0.40 -1.76
N ALA A 100 19.74 1.53 -1.71
CA ALA A 100 21.15 1.56 -1.31
C ALA A 100 21.34 1.03 0.11
N ARG A 101 20.50 1.47 1.06
CA ARG A 101 20.55 0.97 2.45
C ARG A 101 20.24 -0.52 2.57
N ILE A 102 19.39 -1.06 1.70
CA ILE A 102 19.10 -2.50 1.65
C ILE A 102 20.31 -3.27 1.12
N ALA A 103 20.92 -2.78 0.02
CA ALA A 103 22.10 -3.38 -0.58
C ALA A 103 23.25 -3.47 0.43
N GLU A 104 23.54 -2.38 1.16
CA GLU A 104 24.55 -2.36 2.22
C GLU A 104 24.22 -3.32 3.38
N LYS A 105 22.97 -3.30 3.87
CA LYS A 105 22.58 -4.13 5.02
C LYS A 105 22.61 -5.63 4.73
N GLN A 106 22.33 -6.01 3.50
CA GLN A 106 22.23 -7.42 3.10
C GLN A 106 23.48 -7.93 2.35
N ASP A 107 24.46 -7.05 2.10
CA ASP A 107 25.67 -7.35 1.33
C ASP A 107 25.33 -7.96 -0.05
N ILE A 108 24.40 -7.30 -0.76
CA ILE A 108 23.92 -7.72 -2.08
C ILE A 108 24.02 -6.60 -3.10
N GLU A 109 24.19 -6.96 -4.36
CA GLU A 109 24.13 -6.03 -5.48
C GLU A 109 22.69 -5.87 -6.00
N ILE A 110 22.23 -4.63 -6.13
CA ILE A 110 20.93 -4.29 -6.73
C ILE A 110 21.19 -3.45 -7.99
N SER A 111 20.80 -3.97 -9.16
CA SER A 111 20.91 -3.27 -10.44
C SER A 111 19.54 -3.00 -11.05
N LEU A 112 19.32 -1.77 -11.55
CA LEU A 112 18.04 -1.30 -12.07
C LEU A 112 18.21 -0.64 -13.45
N ASN A 113 17.34 -1.01 -14.40
CA ASN A 113 17.22 -0.35 -15.70
C ASN A 113 15.98 0.54 -15.71
N VAL A 114 16.18 1.86 -15.63
CA VAL A 114 15.09 2.85 -15.58
C VAL A 114 14.95 3.54 -16.94
N THR A 115 13.73 3.61 -17.47
CA THR A 115 13.42 4.33 -18.72
C THR A 115 12.38 5.41 -18.45
N PHE A 116 12.71 6.67 -18.77
CA PHE A 116 11.77 7.78 -18.71
C PHE A 116 11.12 8.00 -20.08
N ARG A 117 9.79 8.08 -20.12
CA ARG A 117 9.03 8.44 -21.33
C ARG A 117 8.17 9.66 -21.06
N LYS A 118 8.31 10.68 -21.90
CA LYS A 118 7.47 11.88 -21.85
C LYS A 118 6.14 11.58 -22.56
N GLY A 119 5.02 11.72 -21.87
CA GLY A 119 3.69 11.63 -22.49
C GLY A 119 3.47 12.79 -23.49
N LYS A 120 2.81 12.51 -24.63
CA LYS A 120 2.32 13.57 -25.52
C LYS A 120 1.16 14.29 -24.82
N ARG A 121 1.21 15.62 -24.71
CA ARG A 121 0.08 16.44 -24.25
C ARG A 121 -1.08 16.26 -25.23
N SER A 122 -2.26 15.91 -24.74
CA SER A 122 -3.50 16.08 -25.50
C SER A 122 -3.83 17.57 -25.50
N GLU A 123 -3.75 18.20 -26.67
CA GLU A 123 -4.33 19.54 -26.88
C GLU A 123 -5.85 19.39 -27.01
N ASP A 124 -6.58 19.71 -25.95
CA ASP A 124 -8.01 19.99 -26.05
C ASP A 124 -8.19 21.32 -26.79
N MET A 125 -8.45 21.25 -28.10
CA MET A 125 -8.95 22.38 -28.88
C MET A 125 -10.48 22.40 -28.78
N ASN A 126 -10.96 23.05 -27.72
CA ASN A 126 -12.31 23.60 -27.67
C ASN A 126 -12.38 24.80 -28.62
N GLY A 127 -13.23 24.76 -29.65
CA GLY A 127 -13.41 25.89 -30.54
C GLY A 127 -14.34 25.66 -31.72
N LYS A 128 -15.66 25.73 -31.49
CA LYS A 128 -16.56 26.50 -32.37
C LYS A 128 -17.89 26.79 -31.68
N ARG A 129 -18.01 28.03 -31.21
CA ARG A 129 -19.27 28.72 -30.99
C ARG A 129 -19.94 29.02 -32.34
N GLU A 130 -21.25 29.14 -32.23
CA GLU A 130 -22.31 29.45 -33.20
C GLU A 130 -21.97 30.51 -34.27
N ALA A 131 -22.59 30.35 -35.44
CA ALA A 131 -22.98 31.48 -36.29
C ALA A 131 -24.45 31.29 -36.68
N HIS A 132 -25.27 32.19 -36.17
CA HIS A 132 -26.62 32.52 -36.60
C HIS A 132 -26.50 33.40 -37.85
N ASP A 133 -27.07 32.98 -38.97
CA ASP A 133 -27.92 33.75 -39.89
C ASP A 133 -28.45 32.82 -41.00
#